data_AF-A0A7I7LDW8-F1
#
_entry.id   AF-A0A7I7LDW8-F1
#
_cell.length_a   1.000
_cell.length_b   1.000
_cell.length_c   1.000
_cell.angle_alpha   90.00
_cell.angle_beta   90.00
_cell.angle_gamma   90.00
#
_symmetry.space_group_name_H-M   'P 1'
#
loop_
_entity.id
_entity.type
_entity.pdbx_description
1 polymer ?
#
loop_
_entity_poly.entity_id
_entity_poly.type
_entity_poly.pdbx_seq_one_letter_code
_entity_poly.pdbx_strand_id
1 'polypeptide(L)'
;MATSDPPVGCSNLGELSQALTRVDGTGARYSSARMFNRGATRQRFERESGELYLFSGQLENSVFISVSAYQPGAENSNQYLRGLVEQTLADYSFKAEILG
;
A
#
# COMPACT_ATOMS: atom_id res chain seq x y z
N MET A 1 23.86 1.15 -16.56
CA MET A 1 22.91 0.05 -16.29
C MET A 1 21.54 0.68 -16.17
N ALA A 2 20.60 0.32 -17.04
CA ALA A 2 19.24 0.85 -16.93
C ALA A 2 18.60 0.24 -15.67
N THR A 3 18.28 1.08 -14.69
CA THR A 3 17.34 0.71 -13.63
C THR A 3 15.98 0.63 -14.31
N SER A 4 15.56 -0.57 -14.73
CA SER A 4 14.17 -0.74 -15.13
C SER A 4 13.35 -0.66 -13.85
N ASP A 5 12.84 0.52 -13.54
CA ASP A 5 11.92 0.68 -12.42
C ASP A 5 10.79 -0.33 -12.59
N PRO A 6 10.36 -1.00 -11.51
CA PRO A 6 9.28 -1.96 -11.58
C PRO A 6 8.02 -1.26 -12.12
N PRO A 7 7.14 -1.98 -12.85
CA PRO A 7 5.87 -1.41 -13.27
C PRO A 7 5.10 -0.87 -12.06
N VAL A 8 4.64 0.39 -12.17
CA VAL A 8 3.92 1.09 -11.12
C VAL A 8 2.42 0.99 -11.36
N GLY A 9 1.70 0.40 -10.41
CA GLY A 9 0.25 0.39 -10.33
C GLY A 9 -0.26 1.34 -9.25
N CYS A 10 -1.25 2.17 -9.57
CA CYS A 10 -1.92 3.04 -8.60
C CYS A 10 -3.43 2.87 -8.70
N SER A 11 -4.09 2.70 -7.55
CA SER A 11 -5.55 2.72 -7.45
C SER A 11 -5.97 3.61 -6.29
N ASN A 12 -6.95 4.47 -6.55
CA ASN A 12 -7.51 5.37 -5.56
C ASN A 12 -9.04 5.24 -5.59
N LEU A 13 -9.62 4.89 -4.45
CA LEU A 13 -11.07 4.77 -4.31
C LEU A 13 -11.78 6.10 -4.03
N GLY A 14 -11.03 7.18 -3.83
CA GLY A 14 -11.59 8.46 -3.42
C GLY A 14 -12.20 8.39 -2.03
N GLU A 15 -13.26 9.16 -1.81
CA GLU A 15 -14.01 9.16 -0.56
C GLU A 15 -14.97 7.97 -0.49
N LEU A 16 -14.79 7.15 0.55
CA LEU A 16 -15.64 5.99 0.81
C LEU A 16 -16.73 6.33 1.82
N SER A 17 -17.88 5.65 1.67
CA SER A 17 -19.02 5.81 2.57
C SER A 17 -18.67 5.50 4.03
N GLN A 18 -19.10 6.38 4.94
CA GLN A 18 -18.97 6.19 6.39
C GLN A 18 -19.71 4.94 6.90
N ALA A 19 -20.63 4.37 6.11
CA ALA A 19 -21.27 3.11 6.46
C ALA A 19 -20.27 1.96 6.58
N LEU A 20 -19.12 2.03 5.90
CA LEU A 20 -18.08 0.99 5.96
C LEU A 20 -17.35 0.92 7.31
N THR A 21 -17.36 2.01 8.08
CA THR A 21 -16.74 2.11 9.41
C THR A 21 -17.75 2.08 10.55
N ARG A 22 -19.04 1.90 10.25
CA ARG A 22 -20.14 2.02 11.21
C ARG A 22 -21.08 0.83 11.19
N VAL A 23 -20.52 -0.37 11.15
CA VAL A 23 -21.28 -1.62 11.02
C VAL A 23 -22.28 -1.82 12.17
N ASP A 24 -21.96 -1.37 13.38
CA ASP A 24 -22.84 -1.39 14.55
C ASP A 24 -23.50 -0.03 14.87
N GLY A 25 -23.35 0.95 13.97
CA GLY A 25 -23.80 2.33 14.17
C GLY A 25 -22.79 3.25 14.88
N THR A 26 -21.69 2.72 15.41
CA THR A 26 -20.62 3.50 16.04
C THR A 26 -19.40 3.64 15.13
N GLY A 27 -18.64 4.73 15.23
CA GLY A 27 -17.43 4.93 14.42
C GLY A 27 -16.34 3.95 14.82
N ALA A 28 -15.74 3.26 13.84
CA ALA A 28 -14.63 2.36 14.08
C ALA A 28 -13.44 3.10 14.70
N ARG A 29 -12.82 2.50 15.73
CA ARG A 29 -11.60 3.04 16.34
C ARG A 29 -10.39 2.96 15.40
N TYR A 30 -10.37 1.94 14.56
CA TYR A 30 -9.33 1.69 13.56
C TYR A 30 -9.99 1.25 12.28
N SER A 31 -9.38 1.61 11.16
CA SER A 31 -9.80 1.13 9.86
C SER A 31 -8.60 0.90 8.98
N SER A 32 -8.63 -0.19 8.22
CA SER A 32 -7.58 -0.54 7.28
C SER A 32 -8.23 -1.08 6.02
N ALA A 33 -7.70 -0.71 4.87
CA ALA A 33 -8.01 -1.37 3.63
C ALA A 33 -6.73 -1.97 3.07
N ARG A 34 -6.84 -3.17 2.51
CA ARG A 34 -5.70 -3.92 1.98
C ARG A 34 -5.98 -4.30 0.55
N MET A 35 -4.98 -4.16 -0.29
CA MET A 35 -5.00 -4.73 -1.63
C MET A 35 -4.88 -6.25 -1.58
N PHE A 36 -5.68 -6.94 -2.39
CA PHE A 36 -5.50 -8.35 -2.70
C PHE A 36 -5.11 -8.52 -4.17
N ASN A 37 -3.84 -8.81 -4.42
CA ASN A 37 -3.33 -9.07 -5.76
C ASN A 37 -3.51 -10.56 -6.11
N ARG A 38 -4.50 -10.87 -6.97
CA ARG A 38 -4.78 -12.26 -7.37
C ARG A 38 -3.57 -12.85 -8.10
N GLY A 39 -3.17 -14.06 -7.71
CA GLY A 39 -2.04 -14.75 -8.33
C GLY A 39 -0.69 -14.09 -8.04
N ALA A 40 -0.56 -13.35 -6.94
CA ALA A 40 0.74 -12.86 -6.44
C ALA A 40 1.67 -14.03 -6.10
N THR A 41 2.53 -14.39 -7.04
CA THR A 41 3.60 -15.36 -6.85
C THR A 41 4.91 -14.72 -7.26
N ARG A 42 6.01 -15.14 -6.63
CA ARG A 42 7.35 -14.67 -7.00
C ARG A 42 7.60 -14.87 -8.50
N GLN A 43 7.28 -16.04 -9.03
CA GLN A 43 7.47 -16.35 -10.46
C GLN A 43 6.72 -15.37 -11.38
N ARG A 44 5.50 -14.94 -10.99
CA ARG A 44 4.77 -13.91 -11.74
C ARG A 44 5.54 -12.58 -11.73
N PHE A 45 5.92 -12.10 -10.55
CA PHE A 45 6.60 -10.81 -10.44
C PHE A 45 7.96 -10.80 -11.13
N GLU A 46 8.73 -11.89 -11.05
CA GLU A 46 10.00 -12.01 -11.78
C GLU A 46 9.80 -11.93 -13.30
N ARG A 47 8.73 -12.57 -13.83
CA ARG A 47 8.38 -12.49 -15.25
C ARG A 47 7.94 -11.09 -15.66
N GLU A 48 7.27 -10.36 -14.76
CA GLU A 48 6.74 -9.01 -14.98
C GLU A 48 7.77 -7.91 -14.69
N SER A 49 9.03 -8.27 -14.39
CA SER A 49 10.10 -7.34 -14.04
C SER A 49 9.83 -6.54 -12.75
N GLY A 50 9.09 -7.13 -11.82
CA GLY A 50 8.73 -6.54 -10.54
C GLY A 50 7.30 -6.01 -10.47
N GLU A 51 7.00 -5.33 -9.38
CA GLU A 51 5.74 -4.63 -9.14
C GLU A 51 5.96 -3.59 -8.06
N LEU A 52 5.46 -2.37 -8.24
CA LEU A 52 5.18 -1.44 -7.15
C LEU A 52 3.72 -1.05 -7.26
N TYR A 53 2.90 -1.43 -6.29
CA TYR A 53 1.47 -1.12 -6.29
C TYR A 53 1.09 -0.32 -5.04
N LEU A 54 0.51 0.86 -5.29
CA LEU A 54 -0.15 1.71 -4.30
C LEU A 54 -1.68 1.61 -4.39
N PHE A 55 -2.34 1.29 -3.28
CA PHE A 55 -3.80 1.38 -3.15
C PHE A 55 -4.19 2.34 -2.04
N SER A 56 -5.05 3.29 -2.35
CA SER A 56 -5.42 4.36 -1.44
C SER A 56 -6.90 4.68 -1.48
N GLY A 57 -7.33 5.41 -0.47
CA GLY A 57 -8.67 5.98 -0.38
C GLY A 57 -8.82 6.74 0.93
N GLN A 58 -9.92 7.47 1.02
CA GLN A 58 -10.30 8.19 2.21
C GLN A 58 -11.43 7.46 2.90
N LEU A 59 -11.27 7.26 4.20
CA LEU A 59 -12.26 6.62 5.05
C LEU A 59 -12.39 7.45 6.32
N GLU A 60 -13.60 7.99 6.53
CA GLU A 60 -13.87 9.01 7.54
C GLU A 60 -12.87 10.19 7.45
N ASN A 61 -12.02 10.33 8.48
CA ASN A 61 -11.08 11.42 8.64
C ASN A 61 -9.64 11.02 8.32
N SER A 62 -9.44 9.84 7.72
CA SER A 62 -8.12 9.28 7.46
C SER A 62 -7.95 8.89 5.99
N VAL A 63 -6.72 9.00 5.50
CA VAL A 63 -6.30 8.40 4.24
C VAL A 63 -5.62 7.08 4.57
N PHE A 64 -6.09 5.99 3.98
CA PHE A 64 -5.37 4.72 4.03
C PHE A 64 -4.49 4.57 2.79
N ILE A 65 -3.36 3.90 2.98
CA ILE A 65 -2.44 3.53 1.91
C ILE A 65 -1.99 2.09 2.16
N SER A 66 -2.19 1.22 1.18
CA SER A 66 -1.67 -0.15 1.13
C SER A 66 -0.60 -0.22 0.05
N VAL A 67 0.60 -0.65 0.43
CA VAL A 67 1.75 -0.77 -0.47
C VAL A 67 2.09 -2.24 -0.66
N SER A 68 2.27 -2.66 -1.90
CA SER A 68 2.85 -3.95 -2.28
C SER A 68 4.03 -3.70 -3.20
N ALA A 69 5.17 -4.31 -2.94
CA ALA A 69 6.36 -4.13 -3.76
C ALA A 69 7.11 -5.45 -3.95
N TYR A 70 7.59 -5.66 -5.16
CA TYR A 70 8.57 -6.68 -5.51
C TYR A 70 9.55 -6.10 -6.52
N GLN A 71 10.84 -6.14 -6.20
CA GLN A 71 11.91 -5.76 -7.09
C GLN A 71 12.88 -6.94 -7.28
N PRO A 72 13.02 -7.49 -8.50
CA PRO A 72 13.98 -8.54 -8.81
C PRO A 72 15.39 -8.22 -8.31
N GLY A 73 16.00 -9.15 -7.59
CA GLY A 73 17.36 -9.00 -7.06
C GLY A 73 17.53 -8.03 -5.87
N ALA A 74 16.46 -7.41 -5.38
CA ALA A 74 16.50 -6.52 -4.21
C ALA A 74 16.11 -7.23 -2.91
N GLU A 75 16.29 -6.53 -1.79
CA GLU A 75 15.70 -6.92 -0.52
C GLU A 75 14.18 -6.71 -0.57
N ASN A 76 13.41 -7.80 -0.57
CA ASN A 76 11.95 -7.78 -0.65
C ASN A 76 11.29 -8.12 0.69
N SER A 77 11.93 -7.72 1.80
CA SER A 77 11.40 -7.96 3.14
C SER A 77 10.32 -6.91 3.48
N ASN A 78 9.31 -7.30 4.26
CA ASN A 78 8.30 -6.33 4.75
C ASN A 78 8.94 -5.23 5.60
N GLN A 79 10.02 -5.55 6.33
CA GLN A 79 10.76 -4.57 7.12
C GLN A 79 11.43 -3.51 6.24
N TYR A 80 12.07 -3.93 5.14
CA TYR A 80 12.67 -3.02 4.18
C TYR A 80 11.61 -2.12 3.52
N LEU A 81 10.50 -2.70 3.07
CA LEU A 81 9.38 -1.94 2.51
C LEU A 81 8.81 -0.93 3.52
N ARG A 82 8.64 -1.35 4.78
CA ARG A 82 8.18 -0.46 5.85
C ARG A 82 9.10 0.74 6.03
N GLY A 83 10.42 0.52 6.07
CA GLY A 83 11.41 1.61 6.19
C GLY A 83 11.33 2.61 5.03
N LEU A 84 11.15 2.13 3.80
CA LEU A 84 10.96 3.00 2.64
C LEU A 84 9.69 3.84 2.74
N VAL A 85 8.58 3.24 3.18
CA VAL A 85 7.30 3.94 3.36
C VAL A 85 7.40 4.98 4.48
N GLU A 86 8.02 4.63 5.60
CA GLU A 86 8.24 5.55 6.73
C GLU A 86 9.09 6.76 6.31
N GLN A 87 10.20 6.53 5.61
CA GLN A 87 11.05 7.61 5.08
C GLN A 87 10.28 8.49 4.10
N THR A 88 9.57 7.88 3.14
CA THR A 88 8.80 8.63 2.14
C THR A 88 7.76 9.52 2.81
N LEU A 89 7.02 9.02 3.80
CA LEU A 89 6.03 9.83 4.52
C LEU A 89 6.70 10.97 5.32
N ALA A 90 7.85 10.69 5.93
CA ALA A 90 8.62 11.70 6.65
C ALA A 90 9.10 12.84 5.73
N ASP A 91 9.50 12.54 4.50
CA ASP A 91 9.93 13.53 3.50
C ASP A 91 8.82 14.55 3.18
N TYR A 92 7.55 14.12 3.24
CA TYR A 92 6.38 15.00 3.08
C TYR A 92 5.80 15.52 4.40
N SER A 93 6.50 15.32 5.53
CA SER A 93 6.03 15.71 6.87
C SER A 93 4.70 15.07 7.27
N PHE A 94 4.38 13.89 6.74
CA PHE A 94 3.22 13.11 7.13
C PHE A 94 3.52 12.21 8.33
N LYS A 95 2.52 12.07 9.20
CA LYS A 95 2.50 11.06 10.25
C LYS A 95 1.51 9.97 9.86
N ALA A 96 1.92 8.71 9.95
CA ALA A 96 1.05 7.58 9.70
C ALA A 96 1.18 6.53 10.81
N GLU A 97 0.09 5.82 11.06
CA GLU A 97 0.11 4.55 11.77
C GLU A 97 0.27 3.43 10.72
N ILE A 98 1.40 2.72 10.76
CA ILE A 98 1.66 1.65 9.80
C ILE A 98 1.27 0.31 10.42
N LEU A 99 0.20 -0.25 9.88
CA LEU A 99 -0.34 -1.56 10.20
C LEU A 99 0.30 -2.58 9.25
N GLY A 100 1.12 -3.49 9.79
CA GLY A 100 1.87 -4.48 9.00
C GLY A 100 2.51 -5.53 9.88
#